data_AF-A0A0F9M7B6-F1
#
_entry.id   AF-A0A0F9M7B6-F1
#
_cell.length_a   1.000
_cell.length_b   1.000
_cell.length_c   1.000
_cell.angle_alpha   90.00
_cell.angle_beta   90.00
_cell.angle_gamma   90.00
#
_symmetry.space_group_name_H-M   'P 1'
#
loop_
_entity.id
_entity.type
_entity.pdbx_description
1 polymer ?
#
loop_
_entity_poly.entity_id
_entity_poly.type
_entity_poly.pdbx_seq_one_letter_code
_entity_poly.pdbx_strand_id
1 'polypeptide(L)'
;MHINSHFAVGVIIASYLNFFLPFNIFEFLIIILFSFICDFDVLFSKFAIDNNHRMLITHSIIPSLIIIVLGLLINWVVLIISGFVYLIHIIIDSFDWGTNFFYFQKRQVGFKFLISKEEFENISDYLSKYKNPASFFDNKYYSNKISLITEVILFILMWFFILIFAIQFILITLIYFLGLYFHLARHFHLKKLEAE
;
A
#
# COMPACT_ATOMS: atom_id res chain seq x y z
N MET A 1 -2.98 -3.59 -1.95
CA MET A 1 -3.84 -3.65 -0.74
C MET A 1 -4.35 -2.24 -0.47
N HIS A 2 -5.19 -2.00 0.54
CA HIS A 2 -5.49 -0.60 0.90
C HIS A 2 -4.33 0.06 1.63
N ILE A 3 -4.27 1.40 1.57
CA ILE A 3 -3.31 2.24 2.30
C ILE A 3 -3.18 1.84 3.79
N ASN A 4 -4.29 1.39 4.39
CA ASN A 4 -4.38 0.92 5.77
C ASN A 4 -3.49 -0.28 6.07
N SER A 5 -3.44 -1.23 5.15
CA SER A 5 -2.62 -2.41 5.30
C SER A 5 -1.13 -2.04 5.22
N HIS A 6 -0.78 -1.16 4.31
CA HIS A 6 0.57 -0.63 4.17
C HIS A 6 0.99 0.20 5.40
N PHE A 7 0.10 1.04 5.92
CA PHE A 7 0.27 1.76 7.18
C PHE A 7 0.51 0.79 8.35
N ALA A 8 -0.31 -0.25 8.49
CA ALA A 8 -0.18 -1.24 9.54
C ALA A 8 1.17 -1.97 9.47
N VAL A 9 1.63 -2.35 8.28
CA VAL A 9 2.96 -2.93 8.07
C VAL A 9 4.07 -1.95 8.50
N GLY A 10 3.94 -0.67 8.15
CA GLY A 10 4.88 0.38 8.57
C GLY A 10 4.96 0.48 10.10
N VAL A 11 3.82 0.51 10.79
CA VAL A 11 3.75 0.56 12.25
C VAL A 11 4.34 -0.70 12.89
N ILE A 12 4.04 -1.90 12.35
CA ILE A 12 4.59 -3.17 12.86
C ILE A 12 6.11 -3.14 12.80
N ILE A 13 6.68 -2.78 11.65
CA ILE A 13 8.14 -2.75 11.43
C ILE A 13 8.78 -1.68 12.29
N ALA A 14 8.24 -0.45 12.30
CA ALA A 14 8.75 0.64 13.12
C ALA A 14 8.71 0.29 14.61
N SER A 15 7.62 -0.33 15.08
CA SER A 15 7.47 -0.77 16.48
C SER A 15 8.51 -1.83 16.83
N TYR A 16 8.61 -2.89 16.03
CA TYR A 16 9.58 -3.96 16.27
C TYR A 16 11.02 -3.44 16.32
N LEU A 17 11.39 -2.59 15.36
CA LEU A 17 12.75 -2.04 15.29
C LEU A 17 13.01 -1.00 16.37
N ASN A 18 11.99 -0.28 16.85
CA ASN A 18 12.12 0.67 17.97
C ASN A 18 12.66 0.01 19.25
N PHE A 19 12.40 -1.30 19.44
CA PHE A 19 12.93 -2.06 20.56
C PHE A 19 14.46 -2.17 20.54
N PHE A 20 15.06 -2.27 19.35
CA PHE A 20 16.51 -2.40 19.16
C PHE A 20 17.20 -1.07 18.87
N LEU A 21 16.47 -0.14 18.25
CA LEU A 21 16.94 1.18 17.82
C LEU A 21 15.96 2.23 18.36
N PRO A 22 16.30 2.96 19.43
CA PRO A 22 15.36 3.89 20.06
C PRO A 22 15.08 5.07 19.12
N PHE A 23 13.95 5.01 18.41
CA PHE A 23 13.55 6.06 17.49
C PHE A 23 12.91 7.22 18.25
N ASN A 24 13.17 8.44 17.80
CA ASN A 24 12.31 9.57 18.15
C ASN A 24 11.03 9.56 17.29
N ILE A 25 10.07 10.42 17.65
CA ILE A 25 8.78 10.49 16.96
C ILE A 25 8.91 10.75 15.44
N PHE A 26 9.85 11.58 15.01
CA PHE A 26 10.04 11.90 13.60
C PHE A 26 10.58 10.71 12.82
N GLU A 27 11.55 9.99 13.39
CA GLU A 27 12.12 8.79 12.78
C GLU A 27 11.07 7.69 12.64
N PHE A 28 10.27 7.49 13.69
CA PHE A 28 9.17 6.54 13.68
C PHE A 28 8.12 6.89 12.61
N LEU A 29 7.73 8.17 12.53
CA LEU A 29 6.79 8.67 11.53
C LEU A 29 7.33 8.57 10.10
N ILE A 30 8.63 8.81 9.88
CA ILE A 30 9.26 8.67 8.57
C ILE A 30 9.17 7.23 8.08
N ILE A 31 9.52 6.24 8.92
CA ILE A 31 9.42 4.82 8.56
C ILE A 31 7.99 4.46 8.16
N ILE A 32 7.00 4.91 8.93
CA ILE A 32 5.58 4.68 8.65
C ILE A 32 5.16 5.39 7.37
N LEU A 33 5.55 6.64 7.16
CA LEU A 33 5.21 7.41 5.96
C LEU A 33 5.70 6.69 4.70
N PHE A 34 6.95 6.24 4.69
CA PHE A 34 7.53 5.51 3.55
C PHE A 34 6.86 4.16 3.28
N SER A 35 6.06 3.62 4.22
CA SER A 35 5.30 2.39 3.98
C SER A 35 4.12 2.58 3.06
N PHE A 36 3.59 3.79 2.90
CA PHE A 36 2.39 4.04 2.10
C PHE A 36 2.43 5.33 1.26
N ILE A 37 3.51 6.13 1.33
CA ILE A 37 3.60 7.41 0.60
C ILE A 37 3.45 7.26 -0.91
N CYS A 38 3.86 6.11 -1.46
CA CYS A 38 3.72 5.82 -2.88
C CYS A 38 2.25 5.79 -3.33
N ASP A 39 1.30 5.35 -2.51
CA ASP A 39 -0.13 5.29 -2.86
C ASP A 39 -0.74 6.66 -3.16
N PHE A 40 -0.13 7.76 -2.72
CA PHE A 40 -0.61 9.11 -3.08
C PHE A 40 -0.39 9.44 -4.56
N ASP A 41 0.41 8.66 -5.27
CA ASP A 41 0.58 8.78 -6.70
C ASP A 41 -0.69 8.47 -7.51
N VAL A 42 -1.72 7.91 -6.86
CA VAL A 42 -3.08 7.78 -7.40
C VAL A 42 -3.64 9.12 -7.88
N LEU A 43 -3.23 10.23 -7.27
CA LEU A 43 -3.59 11.60 -7.69
C LEU A 43 -2.97 11.98 -9.04
N PHE A 44 -1.91 11.29 -9.45
CA PHE A 44 -1.21 11.44 -10.72
C PHE A 44 -1.54 10.30 -11.72
N SER A 45 -2.51 9.45 -11.40
CA SER A 45 -2.93 8.32 -12.24
C SER A 45 -3.24 8.70 -13.69
N LYS A 46 -3.74 9.92 -13.95
CA LYS A 46 -3.98 10.45 -15.31
C LYS A 46 -2.75 10.51 -16.21
N PHE A 47 -1.55 10.48 -15.64
CA PHE A 47 -0.28 10.47 -16.37
C PHE A 47 0.28 9.04 -16.55
N ALA A 48 -0.36 8.05 -15.96
CA ALA A 48 0.06 6.66 -16.02
C ALA A 48 -0.57 5.94 -17.23
N ILE A 49 0.09 4.88 -17.71
CA ILE A 49 -0.46 4.01 -18.75
C ILE A 49 -1.79 3.41 -18.25
N ASP A 50 -2.82 3.46 -19.09
CA ASP A 50 -4.18 3.00 -18.78
C ASP A 50 -4.81 3.64 -17.53
N ASN A 51 -4.37 4.85 -17.17
CA ASN A 51 -4.74 5.54 -15.94
C ASN A 51 -4.49 4.73 -14.65
N ASN A 52 -3.53 3.81 -14.68
CA ASN A 52 -3.20 2.95 -13.57
C ASN A 52 -1.91 3.43 -12.88
N HIS A 53 -2.03 4.05 -11.70
CA HIS A 53 -0.90 4.62 -10.96
C HIS A 53 0.22 3.60 -10.68
N ARG A 54 -0.10 2.29 -10.61
CA ARG A 54 0.90 1.21 -10.44
C ARG A 54 1.89 1.08 -11.60
N MET A 55 1.66 1.82 -12.68
CA MET A 55 2.55 1.95 -13.84
C MET A 55 3.55 3.10 -13.70
N LEU A 56 3.37 3.99 -12.71
CA LEU A 56 4.28 5.07 -12.40
C LEU A 56 5.57 4.54 -11.77
N ILE A 57 6.65 5.33 -11.85
CA ILE A 57 7.96 4.96 -11.31
C ILE A 57 7.94 4.81 -9.77
N THR A 58 7.01 5.49 -9.11
CA THR A 58 6.70 5.39 -7.69
C THR A 58 6.37 3.95 -7.29
N HIS A 59 5.60 3.21 -8.11
CA HIS A 59 5.33 1.79 -7.88
C HIS A 59 6.35 0.85 -8.56
N SER A 60 7.64 1.20 -8.43
CA SER A 60 8.76 0.34 -8.83
C SER A 60 9.77 0.20 -7.70
N ILE A 61 10.74 -0.71 -7.83
CA ILE A 61 11.83 -0.84 -6.84
C ILE A 61 12.79 0.34 -6.87
N ILE A 62 12.79 1.16 -7.93
CA ILE A 62 13.79 2.20 -8.15
C ILE A 62 13.80 3.24 -7.02
N PRO A 63 12.66 3.85 -6.62
CA PRO A 63 12.64 4.78 -5.48
C PRO A 63 13.17 4.16 -4.19
N SER A 64 12.80 2.91 -3.89
CA SER A 64 13.29 2.20 -2.70
C SER A 64 14.82 2.07 -2.71
N LEU A 65 15.41 1.63 -3.82
CA LEU A 65 16.86 1.50 -3.95
C LEU A 65 17.56 2.85 -3.78
N ILE A 66 17.01 3.93 -4.35
CA ILE A 66 17.54 5.29 -4.18
C ILE A 66 17.53 5.68 -2.70
N ILE A 67 16.41 5.45 -1.99
CA ILE A 67 16.28 5.77 -0.56
C ILE A 67 17.31 4.99 0.27
N ILE A 68 17.50 3.70 0.00
CA ILE A 68 18.50 2.86 0.68
C ILE A 68 19.91 3.39 0.44
N VAL A 69 20.26 3.68 -0.80
CA VAL A 69 21.59 4.21 -1.17
C VAL A 69 21.83 5.56 -0.48
N LEU A 70 20.86 6.47 -0.49
CA LEU A 70 20.97 7.75 0.21
C LEU A 70 21.16 7.54 1.72
N GLY A 71 20.41 6.63 2.34
CA GLY A 71 20.57 6.27 3.74
C GLY A 71 21.96 5.74 4.08
N LEU A 72 22.55 4.93 3.20
CA LEU A 72 23.93 4.45 3.35
C LEU A 72 24.95 5.59 3.22
N LEU A 73 24.79 6.48 2.25
CA LEU A 73 25.72 7.59 2.01
C LEU A 73 25.80 8.58 3.18
N ILE A 74 24.67 8.85 3.84
CA ILE A 74 24.62 9.76 5.00
C ILE A 74 24.68 9.03 6.35
N ASN A 75 24.84 7.70 6.32
CA ASN A 75 24.86 6.83 7.50
C ASN A 75 23.63 6.99 8.42
N TRP A 76 22.43 7.11 7.84
CA TRP A 76 21.18 7.25 8.58
C TRP A 76 20.31 5.99 8.48
N VAL A 77 20.38 5.16 9.51
CA VAL A 77 19.71 3.84 9.57
C VAL A 77 18.19 3.94 9.35
N VAL A 78 17.55 5.00 9.83
CA VAL A 78 16.11 5.24 9.67
C VAL A 78 15.73 5.36 8.20
N LEU A 79 16.55 6.04 7.39
CA LEU A 79 16.31 6.18 5.96
C LEU A 79 16.51 4.85 5.23
N ILE A 80 17.51 4.05 5.65
CA ILE A 80 17.70 2.69 5.13
C ILE A 80 16.47 1.83 5.40
N ILE A 81 15.97 1.82 6.65
CA ILE A 81 14.75 1.10 7.03
C ILE A 81 13.55 1.59 6.21
N SER A 82 13.41 2.89 6.03
CA SER A 82 12.33 3.50 5.23
C SER A 82 12.37 3.01 3.79
N GLY A 83 13.55 2.89 3.19
CA GLY A 83 13.72 2.32 1.85
C GLY A 83 13.31 0.84 1.78
N PHE A 84 13.62 0.03 2.80
CA PHE A 84 13.14 -1.36 2.88
C PHE A 84 11.64 -1.46 3.09
N VAL A 85 11.05 -0.60 3.91
CA VAL A 85 9.62 -0.58 4.16
C VAL A 85 8.86 -0.16 2.89
N TYR A 86 9.39 0.79 2.13
CA TYR A 86 8.91 1.10 0.78
C TYR A 86 9.02 -0.11 -0.16
N LEU A 87 10.13 -0.86 -0.13
CA LEU A 87 10.29 -2.06 -0.95
C LEU A 87 9.21 -3.11 -0.63
N ILE A 88 8.95 -3.31 0.67
CA ILE A 88 7.92 -4.25 1.14
C ILE A 88 6.55 -3.82 0.62
N HIS A 89 6.23 -2.53 0.60
CA HIS A 89 5.02 -2.03 -0.04
C HIS A 89 4.93 -2.53 -1.49
N ILE A 90 5.95 -2.25 -2.32
CA ILE A 90 5.95 -2.63 -3.74
C ILE A 90 5.80 -4.15 -3.92
N ILE A 91 6.45 -4.93 -3.05
CA ILE A 91 6.34 -6.40 -3.07
C ILE A 91 4.90 -6.83 -2.79
N ILE A 92 4.27 -6.34 -1.72
CA ILE A 92 2.87 -6.64 -1.38
C ILE A 92 1.98 -6.29 -2.58
N ASP A 93 2.15 -5.09 -3.13
CA ASP A 93 1.29 -4.62 -4.21
C ASP A 93 1.50 -5.40 -5.53
N SER A 94 2.65 -6.03 -5.68
CA SER A 94 2.95 -6.96 -6.78
C SER A 94 2.22 -8.30 -6.63
N PHE A 95 1.93 -8.74 -5.40
CA PHE A 95 1.09 -9.92 -5.18
C PHE A 95 -0.39 -9.62 -5.50
N ASP A 96 -0.88 -8.45 -5.11
CA ASP A 96 -2.29 -8.07 -5.21
C ASP A 96 -2.78 -7.85 -6.64
N TRP A 97 -2.29 -6.79 -7.28
CA TRP A 97 -2.70 -6.38 -8.63
C TRP A 97 -1.54 -6.39 -9.63
N GLY A 98 -0.31 -6.59 -9.14
CA GLY A 98 0.89 -6.39 -9.93
C GLY A 98 1.31 -4.92 -10.00
N THR A 99 2.60 -4.70 -10.17
CA THR A 99 3.21 -3.37 -10.31
C THR A 99 4.14 -3.34 -11.51
N ASN A 100 4.52 -2.17 -11.98
CA ASN A 100 5.64 -2.05 -12.91
C ASN A 100 6.97 -2.20 -12.16
N PHE A 101 7.22 -3.39 -11.60
CA PHE A 101 8.25 -3.67 -10.58
C PHE A 101 9.64 -3.12 -10.93
N PHE A 102 10.08 -3.32 -12.18
CA PHE A 102 11.37 -2.80 -12.68
C PHE A 102 11.25 -1.48 -13.45
N TYR A 103 10.04 -0.94 -13.64
CA TYR A 103 9.70 0.22 -14.45
C TYR A 103 9.96 0.10 -15.98
N PHE A 104 11.12 -0.42 -16.39
CA PHE A 104 11.59 -0.44 -17.78
C PHE A 104 10.74 -1.29 -18.73
N GLN A 105 10.04 -2.30 -18.21
CA GLN A 105 9.22 -3.21 -19.01
C GLN A 105 7.90 -2.58 -19.45
N LYS A 106 7.49 -1.46 -18.83
CA LYS A 106 6.19 -0.79 -19.06
C LYS A 106 5.01 -1.76 -19.05
N ARG A 107 5.10 -2.79 -18.20
CA ARG A 107 4.09 -3.84 -18.04
C ARG A 107 3.99 -4.20 -16.56
N GLN A 108 2.79 -4.50 -16.08
CA GLN A 108 2.60 -4.98 -14.71
C GLN A 108 3.11 -6.41 -14.57
N VAL A 109 4.05 -6.59 -13.64
CA VAL A 109 4.60 -7.87 -13.19
C VAL A 109 4.07 -8.18 -11.80
N GLY A 110 3.85 -9.45 -11.50
CA GLY A 110 3.33 -9.87 -10.21
C GLY A 110 2.40 -11.08 -10.31
N PHE A 111 1.98 -11.59 -9.15
CA PHE A 111 1.08 -12.74 -9.05
C PHE A 111 -0.38 -12.37 -9.36
N LYS A 112 -0.77 -11.12 -9.05
CA LYS A 112 -2.07 -10.53 -9.37
C LYS A 112 -3.27 -11.35 -8.86
N PHE A 113 -3.27 -11.77 -7.59
CA PHE A 113 -4.29 -12.71 -7.09
C PHE A 113 -5.74 -12.18 -7.16
N LEU A 114 -5.91 -10.86 -7.27
CA LEU A 114 -7.23 -10.21 -7.31
C LEU A 114 -7.88 -10.20 -8.69
N ILE A 115 -7.16 -10.58 -9.74
CA ILE A 115 -7.67 -10.56 -11.12
C ILE A 115 -7.25 -11.81 -11.87
N SER A 116 -8.18 -12.42 -12.60
CA SER A 116 -7.83 -13.57 -13.44
C SER A 116 -7.02 -13.13 -14.67
N LYS A 117 -6.32 -14.07 -15.30
CA LYS A 117 -5.60 -13.80 -16.55
C LYS A 117 -6.54 -13.30 -17.66
N GLU A 118 -7.71 -13.92 -17.78
CA GLU A 118 -8.74 -13.55 -18.76
C GLU A 118 -9.26 -12.13 -18.53
N GLU A 119 -9.55 -11.78 -17.27
CA GLU A 119 -9.99 -10.44 -16.89
C GLU A 119 -8.92 -9.38 -17.15
N PHE A 120 -7.65 -9.73 -16.92
CA PHE A 120 -6.53 -8.84 -17.16
C PHE A 120 -6.32 -8.57 -18.67
N GLU A 121 -6.42 -9.61 -19.50
CA GLU A 121 -6.25 -9.49 -20.96
C GLU A 121 -7.41 -8.75 -21.63
N ASN A 122 -8.63 -8.81 -21.06
CA ASN A 122 -9.83 -8.18 -21.60
C ASN A 122 -10.39 -7.09 -20.67
N ILE A 123 -9.50 -6.37 -19.96
CA ILE A 123 -9.89 -5.46 -18.87
C ILE A 123 -10.94 -4.42 -19.30
N SER A 124 -10.85 -3.89 -20.53
CA SER A 124 -11.82 -2.93 -21.07
C SER A 124 -13.26 -3.44 -21.01
N ASP A 125 -13.46 -4.71 -21.35
CA ASP A 125 -14.77 -5.34 -21.49
C ASP A 125 -15.39 -5.66 -20.12
N TYR A 126 -14.54 -5.89 -19.12
CA TYR A 126 -14.99 -6.05 -17.74
C TYR A 126 -15.28 -4.70 -17.08
N LEU A 127 -14.46 -3.68 -17.34
CA LEU A 127 -14.68 -2.32 -16.83
C LEU A 127 -15.97 -1.70 -17.41
N SER A 128 -16.30 -1.97 -18.67
CA SER A 128 -17.52 -1.46 -19.31
C SER A 128 -18.83 -2.03 -18.73
N LYS A 129 -18.76 -3.08 -17.90
CA LYS A 129 -19.93 -3.67 -17.21
C LYS A 129 -20.35 -2.86 -15.98
N TYR A 130 -19.50 -1.95 -15.52
CA TYR A 130 -19.76 -1.11 -14.35
C TYR A 130 -20.04 0.32 -14.79
N LYS A 131 -20.91 1.03 -14.08
CA LYS A 131 -21.13 2.47 -14.32
C LYS A 131 -19.88 3.27 -14.03
N ASN A 132 -19.12 2.86 -13.01
CA ASN A 132 -17.82 3.41 -12.68
C ASN A 132 -16.74 2.30 -12.75
N PRO A 133 -15.70 2.44 -13.58
CA PRO A 133 -14.60 1.46 -13.66
C PRO A 133 -13.94 1.14 -12.29
N ALA A 134 -13.93 2.09 -11.36
CA ALA A 134 -13.41 1.88 -10.01
C ALA A 134 -14.19 0.80 -9.23
N SER A 135 -15.48 0.64 -9.52
CA SER A 135 -16.37 -0.35 -8.88
C SER A 135 -15.91 -1.78 -9.17
N PHE A 136 -15.28 -2.06 -10.32
CA PHE A 136 -14.71 -3.37 -10.62
C PHE A 136 -13.62 -3.75 -9.62
N PHE A 137 -12.63 -2.87 -9.44
CA PHE A 137 -11.49 -3.10 -8.54
C PHE A 137 -11.93 -3.17 -7.08
N ASP A 138 -12.84 -2.27 -6.69
CA ASP A 138 -13.41 -2.22 -5.35
C ASP A 138 -14.20 -3.51 -5.01
N ASN A 139 -15.08 -3.95 -5.92
CA ASN A 139 -15.83 -5.20 -5.75
C ASN A 139 -14.91 -6.42 -5.65
N LYS A 140 -13.90 -6.51 -6.52
CA LYS A 140 -12.89 -7.58 -6.47
C LYS A 140 -12.15 -7.63 -5.13
N TYR A 141 -11.84 -6.47 -4.56
CA TYR A 141 -11.16 -6.39 -3.27
C TYR A 141 -12.08 -6.86 -2.13
N TYR A 142 -13.26 -6.24 -2.00
CA TYR A 142 -14.17 -6.50 -0.89
C TYR A 142 -14.90 -7.85 -0.98
N SER A 143 -14.97 -8.47 -2.15
CA SER A 143 -15.45 -9.86 -2.28
C SER A 143 -14.37 -10.91 -1.98
N ASN A 144 -13.09 -10.51 -1.91
CA ASN A 144 -12.00 -11.44 -1.63
C ASN A 144 -11.79 -11.62 -0.13
N LYS A 145 -12.24 -12.77 0.41
CA LYS A 145 -12.10 -13.11 1.83
C LYS A 145 -10.66 -13.14 2.32
N ILE A 146 -9.71 -13.55 1.47
CA ILE A 146 -8.29 -13.63 1.83
C ILE A 146 -7.76 -12.21 2.08
N SER A 147 -8.05 -11.26 1.20
CA SER A 147 -7.68 -9.85 1.39
C SER A 147 -8.20 -9.30 2.70
N LEU A 148 -9.51 -9.47 2.96
CA LEU A 148 -10.14 -8.96 4.18
C LEU A 148 -9.56 -9.60 5.45
N ILE A 149 -9.34 -10.91 5.45
CA ILE A 149 -8.72 -11.62 6.57
C ILE A 149 -7.30 -11.09 6.81
N THR A 150 -6.51 -10.90 5.76
CA THR A 150 -5.16 -10.32 5.86
C THR A 150 -5.19 -8.92 6.46
N GLU A 151 -6.12 -8.04 6.06
CA GLU A 151 -6.23 -6.69 6.66
C GLU A 151 -6.55 -6.74 8.15
N VAL A 152 -7.48 -7.62 8.56
CA VAL A 152 -7.84 -7.81 9.97
C VAL A 152 -6.65 -8.34 10.78
N ILE A 153 -5.90 -9.30 10.24
CA ILE A 153 -4.69 -9.82 10.88
C ILE A 153 -3.65 -8.72 11.02
N LEU A 154 -3.40 -7.92 9.97
CA LEU A 154 -2.46 -6.80 10.02
C LEU A 154 -2.87 -5.75 11.05
N PHE A 155 -4.16 -5.45 11.17
CA PHE A 155 -4.67 -4.54 12.19
C PHE A 155 -4.41 -5.05 13.61
N ILE A 156 -4.68 -6.33 13.88
CA ILE A 156 -4.43 -6.96 15.19
C ILE A 156 -2.93 -6.95 15.49
N LEU A 157 -2.08 -7.33 14.51
CA LEU A 157 -0.64 -7.33 14.67
C LEU A 157 -0.09 -5.92 14.91
N MET A 158 -0.61 -4.90 14.22
CA MET A 158 -0.24 -3.50 14.46
C MET A 158 -0.45 -3.10 15.92
N TRP A 159 -1.63 -3.39 16.47
CA TRP A 159 -1.94 -3.11 17.89
C TRP A 159 -1.04 -3.90 18.84
N PHE A 160 -0.85 -5.19 18.58
CA PHE A 160 0.00 -6.03 19.40
C PHE A 160 1.45 -5.52 19.44
N PHE A 161 2.03 -5.20 18.28
CA PHE A 161 3.41 -4.74 18.18
C PHE A 161 3.61 -3.36 18.81
N ILE A 162 2.70 -2.41 18.58
CA ILE A 162 2.86 -1.07 19.14
C ILE A 162 2.71 -1.08 20.67
N LEU A 163 1.80 -1.88 21.23
CA LEU A 163 1.63 -2.00 22.68
C LEU A 163 2.86 -2.57 23.38
N ILE A 164 3.55 -3.53 22.75
CA ILE A 164 4.71 -4.20 23.35
C ILE A 164 6.00 -3.39 23.13
N PHE A 165 6.24 -2.88 21.93
CA PHE A 165 7.55 -2.35 21.54
C PHE A 165 7.62 -0.82 21.42
N ALA A 166 6.48 -0.13 21.38
CA ALA A 166 6.42 1.29 21.02
C ALA A 166 5.19 2.01 21.62
N ILE A 167 4.82 1.69 22.87
CA ILE A 167 3.59 2.22 23.50
C ILE A 167 3.55 3.75 23.56
N GLN A 168 4.71 4.41 23.65
CA GLN A 168 4.84 5.85 23.60
C GLN A 168 4.33 6.49 22.29
N PHE A 169 4.22 5.70 21.22
CA PHE A 169 3.75 6.12 19.89
C PHE A 169 2.31 5.67 19.59
N ILE A 170 1.58 5.14 20.57
CA ILE A 170 0.25 4.54 20.38
C ILE A 170 -0.75 5.45 19.67
N LEU A 171 -0.68 6.78 19.89
CA LEU A 171 -1.58 7.76 19.28
C LEU A 171 -1.45 7.81 17.74
N ILE A 172 -0.33 7.37 17.16
CA ILE A 172 -0.15 7.30 15.71
C ILE A 172 -1.16 6.35 15.07
N THR A 173 -1.60 5.30 15.79
CA THR A 173 -2.62 4.36 15.28
C THR A 173 -3.95 5.03 14.93
N LEU A 174 -4.23 6.23 15.45
CA LEU A 174 -5.43 6.98 15.09
C LEU A 174 -5.49 7.32 13.59
N ILE A 175 -4.34 7.47 12.93
CA ILE A 175 -4.26 7.72 11.48
C ILE A 175 -4.84 6.55 10.68
N TYR A 176 -4.74 5.32 11.19
CA TYR A 176 -5.34 4.13 10.56
C TYR A 176 -6.83 4.32 10.31
N PHE A 177 -7.57 4.87 11.28
CA PHE A 177 -9.02 5.05 11.16
C PHE A 177 -9.39 6.11 10.11
N LEU A 178 -8.54 7.10 9.85
CA LEU A 178 -8.76 8.06 8.76
C LEU A 178 -8.68 7.38 7.39
N GLY A 179 -7.67 6.54 7.18
CA GLY A 179 -7.56 5.73 5.96
C GLY A 179 -8.72 4.75 5.81
N LEU A 180 -9.14 4.11 6.92
CA LEU A 180 -10.21 3.13 6.90
C LEU A 180 -11.53 3.80 6.51
N TYR A 181 -11.82 4.96 7.11
CA TYR A 181 -12.98 5.77 6.79
C TYR A 181 -12.98 6.15 5.31
N PHE A 182 -11.85 6.61 4.77
CA PHE A 182 -11.73 6.97 3.35
C PHE A 182 -12.10 5.79 2.42
N HIS A 183 -11.55 4.59 2.66
CA HIS A 183 -11.82 3.42 1.83
C HIS A 183 -13.26 2.94 1.96
N LEU A 184 -13.80 2.88 3.18
CA LEU A 184 -15.20 2.48 3.41
C LEU A 184 -16.19 3.48 2.81
N ALA A 185 -15.95 4.79 2.97
CA ALA A 185 -16.80 5.82 2.39
C ALA A 185 -16.83 5.70 0.86
N ARG A 186 -15.66 5.48 0.23
CA ARG A 186 -15.56 5.24 -1.21
C ARG A 186 -16.30 3.96 -1.63
N HIS A 187 -16.11 2.85 -0.92
CA HIS A 187 -16.77 1.57 -1.19
C HIS A 187 -18.30 1.73 -1.18
N PHE A 188 -18.87 2.29 -0.11
CA PHE A 188 -20.31 2.46 0.01
C PHE A 188 -20.86 3.45 -1.02
N HIS A 189 -20.09 4.48 -1.38
CA HIS A 189 -20.47 5.40 -2.46
C HIS A 189 -20.53 4.70 -3.82
N LEU A 190 -19.49 3.94 -4.20
CA LEU A 190 -19.47 3.17 -5.44
C LEU A 190 -20.60 2.13 -5.48
N LYS A 191 -20.80 1.40 -4.38
CA LYS A 191 -21.89 0.43 -4.26
C LYS A 191 -23.27 1.06 -4.47
N LYS A 192 -23.49 2.27 -3.96
CA LYS A 192 -24.74 3.01 -4.18
C LYS A 192 -24.91 3.41 -5.66
N LEU A 193 -23.87 3.93 -6.29
CA LEU A 193 -23.91 4.32 -7.71
C LEU A 193 -24.28 3.14 -8.62
N GLU A 194 -23.74 1.95 -8.36
CA GLU A 194 -24.04 0.75 -9.14
C GLU A 194 -25.44 0.15 -8.85
N ALA A 195 -26.08 0.52 -7.74
CA ALA A 195 -27.42 0.05 -7.37
C ALA A 195 -28.57 0.92 -7.90
N GLU A 196 -28.28 2.19 -8.21
CA GLU A 196 -29.19 3.10 -8.94
C GLU A 196 -29.30 2.71 -10.43
#